data_AF-A0A957AX54-F1
#
_entry.id   AF-A0A957AX54-F1
#
_cell.length_a   1.000
_cell.length_b   1.000
_cell.length_c   1.000
_cell.angle_alpha   90.00
_cell.angle_beta   90.00
_cell.angle_gamma   90.00
#
_symmetry.space_group_name_H-M   'P 1'
#
loop_
_entity.id
_entity.type
_entity.pdbx_description
1 polymer ?
#
loop_
_entity_poly.entity_id
_entity_poly.type
_entity_poly.pdbx_seq_one_letter_code
_entity_poly.pdbx_strand_id
1 'polypeptide(L)'
;EGVAEAGAYVSIIIYGPVQVSANTSAGAITPGTKLTLGAAGLARSLQTVEVNGVQLAESTPTIGISLSEPDENGMVWVLLNPQ
;
A
#
# COMPACT_ATOMS: atom_id res chain seq x y z
N GLU A 1 -21.12 -3.43 -12.56
CA GLU A 1 -19.91 -3.44 -11.70
C GLU A 1 -20.00 -4.66 -10.79
N GLY A 2 -18.90 -5.38 -10.62
CA GLY A 2 -18.83 -6.63 -9.87
C GLY A 2 -17.38 -7.11 -9.78
N VAL A 3 -17.13 -8.17 -9.00
CA VAL A 3 -15.79 -8.76 -8.88
C VAL A 3 -15.35 -9.25 -10.27
N ALA A 4 -14.13 -8.90 -10.68
CA ALA A 4 -13.57 -9.40 -11.92
C ALA A 4 -13.28 -10.90 -11.82
N GLU A 5 -13.75 -11.67 -12.79
CA GLU A 5 -13.43 -13.09 -12.90
C GLU A 5 -12.17 -13.33 -13.75
N ALA A 6 -11.53 -14.49 -13.57
CA ALA A 6 -10.37 -14.85 -14.36
C ALA A 6 -10.72 -14.91 -15.86
N GLY A 7 -9.95 -14.21 -16.70
CA GLY A 7 -10.19 -14.11 -18.13
C GLY A 7 -11.18 -13.02 -18.55
N ALA A 8 -11.78 -12.29 -17.60
CA ALA A 8 -12.61 -11.13 -17.92
C ALA A 8 -11.76 -9.95 -18.40
N TYR A 9 -12.29 -9.20 -19.38
CA TYR A 9 -11.72 -7.91 -19.74
C TYR A 9 -12.14 -6.86 -18.72
N VAL A 10 -11.18 -6.10 -18.22
CA VAL A 10 -11.40 -5.01 -17.26
C VAL A 10 -10.84 -3.70 -17.79
N SER A 11 -11.56 -2.62 -17.54
CA SER A 11 -11.06 -1.25 -17.74
C SER A 11 -10.69 -0.69 -16.37
N ILE A 12 -9.43 -0.32 -16.19
CA ILE A 12 -8.93 0.28 -14.95
C ILE A 12 -8.81 1.78 -15.18
N ILE A 13 -9.53 2.57 -14.40
CA ILE A 13 -9.41 4.02 -14.41
C ILE A 13 -8.99 4.48 -13.02
N ILE A 14 -7.87 5.20 -12.95
CA ILE A 14 -7.31 5.68 -11.69
C ILE A 14 -7.61 7.18 -11.58
N TYR A 15 -8.39 7.56 -10.56
CA TYR A 15 -8.67 8.95 -10.24
C TYR A 15 -8.15 9.29 -8.85
N GLY A 16 -7.17 10.20 -8.75
CA GLY A 16 -6.76 10.82 -7.48
C GLY A 16 -6.42 9.84 -6.35
N PRO A 17 -6.85 10.13 -5.10
CA PRO A 17 -6.75 9.21 -3.98
C PRO A 17 -7.62 7.95 -4.17
N VAL A 18 -7.07 6.79 -3.82
CA VAL A 18 -7.79 5.50 -3.86
C VAL A 18 -7.78 4.83 -2.49
N GLN A 19 -8.79 4.02 -2.19
CA GLN A 19 -8.72 3.11 -1.05
C GLN A 19 -8.05 1.80 -1.44
N VAL A 20 -7.12 1.33 -0.62
CA VAL A 20 -6.49 0.01 -0.76
C VAL A 20 -6.61 -0.78 0.53
N SER A 21 -6.68 -2.10 0.43
CA SER A 21 -6.60 -2.98 1.60
C SER A 21 -5.17 -3.01 2.12
N ALA A 22 -5.00 -2.78 3.42
CA ALA A 22 -3.71 -2.69 4.07
C ALA A 22 -3.45 -3.86 5.02
N ASN A 23 -2.21 -4.33 5.06
CA ASN A 23 -1.72 -5.23 6.08
C ASN A 23 -1.14 -4.42 7.25
N THR A 24 -1.93 -4.25 8.30
CA THR A 24 -1.55 -3.53 9.52
C THR A 24 -0.65 -4.34 10.46
N SER A 25 -0.50 -5.65 10.23
CA SER A 25 0.40 -6.49 11.02
C SER A 25 1.86 -6.36 10.58
N ALA A 26 2.12 -5.79 9.41
CA ALA A 26 3.47 -5.64 8.83
C ALA A 26 4.15 -4.30 9.19
N GLY A 27 3.48 -3.46 9.98
CA GLY A 27 3.98 -2.17 10.44
C GLY A 27 2.84 -1.16 10.57
N ALA A 28 3.04 -0.13 11.42
CA ALA A 28 2.08 0.95 11.56
C ALA A 28 1.97 1.75 10.24
N ILE A 29 0.75 2.14 9.89
CA ILE A 29 0.46 3.00 8.75
C ILE A 29 -0.22 4.25 9.30
N THR A 30 0.44 5.39 9.13
CA THR A 30 -0.06 6.71 9.51
C THR A 30 -0.07 7.62 8.28
N PRO A 31 -0.74 8.77 8.28
CA PRO A 31 -0.63 9.73 7.19
C PRO A 31 0.84 10.05 6.88
N GLY A 32 1.20 10.04 5.59
CA GLY A 32 2.56 10.28 5.11
C GLY A 32 3.45 9.03 5.00
N THR A 33 2.99 7.85 5.43
CA THR A 33 3.72 6.60 5.27
C THR A 33 3.81 6.21 3.79
N LYS A 34 5.02 5.86 3.33
CA LYS A 34 5.22 5.26 2.00
C LYS A 34 4.76 3.81 2.04
N LEU A 35 3.96 3.43 1.05
CA LEU A 35 3.40 2.08 0.95
C LEU A 35 4.02 1.32 -0.22
N THR A 36 4.13 0.01 -0.04
CA THR A 36 4.54 -0.96 -1.07
C THR A 36 3.57 -2.15 -1.07
N LEU A 37 3.65 -3.01 -2.09
CA LEU A 37 2.90 -4.27 -2.12
C LEU A 37 3.50 -5.28 -1.14
N GLY A 38 2.65 -5.84 -0.29
CA GLY A 38 2.95 -6.97 0.56
C GLY A 38 2.38 -8.28 0.02
N ALA A 39 2.29 -9.27 0.90
CA ALA A 39 1.68 -10.56 0.58
C ALA A 39 0.18 -10.42 0.27
N ALA A 40 -0.34 -11.34 -0.55
CA ALA A 40 -1.76 -11.40 -0.95
C ALA A 40 -2.32 -10.11 -1.58
N GLY A 41 -1.45 -9.25 -2.14
CA GLY A 41 -1.85 -7.98 -2.76
C GLY A 41 -2.20 -6.86 -1.78
N LEU A 42 -1.97 -7.05 -0.48
CA LEU A 42 -2.22 -6.04 0.54
C LEU A 42 -1.11 -5.00 0.56
N ALA A 43 -1.47 -3.72 0.70
CA ALA A 43 -0.50 -2.65 0.92
C ALA A 43 0.14 -2.78 2.30
N ARG A 44 1.43 -2.50 2.42
CA ARG A 44 2.10 -2.38 3.73
C ARG A 44 3.05 -1.19 3.75
N SER A 45 3.46 -0.76 4.93
CA SER A 45 4.52 0.22 5.06
C SER A 45 5.83 -0.31 4.48
N LEU A 46 6.56 0.59 3.83
CA LEU A 46 7.94 0.36 3.42
C LEU A 46 8.81 0.22 4.69
N GLN A 47 9.65 -0.79 4.73
CA GLN A 47 10.40 -1.11 5.94
C GLN A 47 11.77 -0.43 5.97
N THR A 48 12.19 -0.01 7.16
CA THR A 48 13.57 0.37 7.45
C THR A 48 14.03 -0.49 8.61
N VAL A 49 15.15 -1.18 8.45
CA VAL A 49 15.71 -2.09 9.45
C VAL A 49 17.11 -1.64 9.84
N GLU A 50 17.47 -1.85 11.10
CA GLU A 50 18.84 -1.61 11.56
C GLU A 50 19.68 -2.87 11.34
N VAL A 51 20.82 -2.74 10.66
CA VAL A 51 21.81 -3.82 10.48
C VAL A 51 23.17 -3.28 10.90
N ASN A 52 23.73 -3.83 11.97
CA ASN A 52 25.05 -3.43 12.50
C ASN A 52 25.17 -1.92 12.77
N GLY A 53 24.13 -1.28 13.31
CA GLY A 53 24.11 0.16 13.58
C GLY A 53 23.86 1.05 12.36
N VAL A 54 23.59 0.46 11.18
CA VAL A 54 23.23 1.19 9.96
C VAL A 54 21.75 0.99 9.65
N GLN A 55 21.04 2.08 9.35
CA GLN A 55 19.65 2.03 8.89
C GLN A 55 19.62 1.66 7.40
N LEU A 56 19.05 0.50 7.08
CA LEU A 56 18.80 0.05 5.72
C LEU A 56 17.33 0.24 5.40
N ALA A 57 17.05 1.12 4.43
CA ALA A 57 15.72 1.26 3.87
C ALA A 57 15.49 0.20 2.79
N GLU A 58 14.31 -0.41 2.82
CA GLU A 58 13.84 -1.30 1.79
C GLU A 58 13.80 -0.58 0.42
N SER A 59 14.27 -1.26 -0.63
CA SER A 59 14.34 -0.75 -2.01
C SER A 59 13.29 -1.43 -2.90
N THR A 60 12.03 -1.40 -2.46
CA THR A 60 10.90 -2.01 -3.17
C THR A 60 10.07 -0.91 -3.84
N PRO A 61 9.49 -1.16 -5.04
CA PRO A 61 8.63 -0.19 -5.70
C PRO A 61 7.52 0.31 -4.78
N THR A 62 7.24 1.60 -4.85
CA THR A 62 6.21 2.20 -4.00
C THR A 62 4.91 2.31 -4.78
N ILE A 63 3.77 2.08 -4.12
CA ILE A 63 2.45 2.33 -4.72
C ILE A 63 2.00 3.77 -4.51
N GLY A 64 2.50 4.43 -3.47
CA GLY A 64 2.10 5.79 -3.10
C GLY A 64 2.32 6.10 -1.61
N ILE A 65 1.62 7.14 -1.16
CA ILE A 65 1.68 7.65 0.21
C ILE A 65 0.28 7.57 0.85
N SER A 66 0.19 7.07 2.08
CA SER A 66 -1.06 7.07 2.84
C SER A 66 -1.50 8.48 3.21
N LEU A 67 -2.80 8.73 3.10
CA LEU A 67 -3.45 9.98 3.47
C LEU A 67 -4.19 9.88 4.81
N SER A 68 -4.40 8.65 5.30
CA SER A 68 -5.09 8.34 6.55
C SER A 68 -4.41 7.18 7.27
N GLU A 69 -4.82 6.95 8.51
CA GLU A 69 -4.66 5.64 9.14
C GLU A 69 -5.63 4.63 8.49
N PRO A 70 -5.39 3.32 8.61
CA PRO A 70 -6.35 2.29 8.22
C PRO A 70 -7.65 2.40 9.02
N ASP A 71 -8.79 2.23 8.35
CA ASP A 71 -10.10 2.18 9.00
C ASP A 71 -10.38 0.81 9.66
N GLU A 72 -11.56 0.65 10.26
CA GLU A 72 -12.00 -0.58 10.93
C GLU A 72 -12.05 -1.80 9.99
N ASN A 73 -12.13 -1.58 8.67
CA ASN A 73 -12.12 -2.62 7.66
C ASN A 73 -10.70 -2.89 7.11
N GLY A 74 -9.69 -2.22 7.64
CA GLY A 74 -8.31 -2.32 7.16
C GLY A 74 -8.07 -1.62 5.83
N MET A 75 -8.93 -0.68 5.44
CA MET A 75 -8.77 0.11 4.22
C MET A 75 -8.04 1.42 4.52
N VAL A 76 -7.14 1.83 3.64
CA VAL A 76 -6.39 3.09 3.78
C VAL A 76 -6.52 3.92 2.51
N TRP A 77 -6.70 5.24 2.66
CA TRP A 77 -6.64 6.17 1.54
C TRP A 77 -5.20 6.41 1.13
N VAL A 78 -4.91 6.30 -0.17
CA VAL A 78 -3.56 6.43 -0.74
C VAL A 78 -3.59 7.39 -1.90
N LEU A 79 -2.68 8.36 -1.89
CA LEU A 79 -2.35 9.08 -3.11
C LEU A 79 -1.45 8.18 -3.96
N LEU A 80 -2.02 7.60 -5.01
CA LEU A 80 -1.27 6.72 -5.91
C LEU A 80 -0.19 7.52 -6.63
N ASN A 81 1.04 7.06 -6.49
CA ASN A 81 2.19 7.54 -7.23
C ASN A 81 3.16 6.37 -7.39
N PRO A 82 2.87 5.43 -8.30
CA PRO A 82 3.73 4.28 -8.50
C PRO A 82 5.08 4.74 -9.04
N GLN A 83 6.16 4.34 -8.36
CA GLN A 83 7.56 4.65 -8.68
C GLN A 83 8.41 3.39 -8.54
#